data_AF-A0A9D4JUP0-F1
#
_entry.id   AF-A0A9D4JUP0-F1
#
_cell.length_a   1.000
_cell.length_b   1.000
_cell.length_c   1.000
_cell.angle_alpha   90.00
_cell.angle_beta   90.00
_cell.angle_gamma   90.00
#
_symmetry.space_group_name_H-M   'P 1'
#
loop_
_entity.id
_entity.type
_entity.pdbx_description
1 polymer ?
#
loop_
_entity_poly.entity_id
_entity_poly.type
_entity_poly.pdbx_seq_one_letter_code
_entity_poly.pdbx_strand_id
1 'polypeptide(L)'
;MDSAEVDAGPFLYYLQYLTYRTLGERDKQLHALRVLKSYIFDIRNHTNLYHTETAVNLLGHCCEKEEDYEGALHYYELSLRRRDANNAANWHVRHVLRLING
;
A
#
# COMPACT_ATOMS: atom_id res chain seq x y z
N MET A 1 9.45 25.46 17.54
CA MET A 1 8.18 24.76 17.25
C MET A 1 8.46 24.04 15.95
N ASP A 2 8.89 22.78 16.02
CA ASP A 2 9.13 21.99 14.82
C ASP A 2 7.79 21.77 14.13
N SER A 3 7.66 22.29 12.92
CA SER A 3 6.59 21.93 12.01
C SER A 3 6.78 20.45 11.68
N ALA A 4 6.14 19.58 12.46
CA ALA A 4 5.91 18.20 12.06
C ALA A 4 4.99 18.25 10.84
N GLU A 5 5.58 18.46 9.66
CA GLU A 5 4.94 18.15 8.41
C GLU A 5 4.55 16.67 8.51
N VAL A 6 3.25 16.43 8.67
CA VAL A 6 2.70 15.08 8.58
C VAL A 6 2.89 14.69 7.12
N ASP A 7 4.06 14.15 6.80
CA ASP A 7 4.34 13.65 5.47
C ASP A 7 3.39 12.47 5.22
N ALA A 8 2.29 12.77 4.55
CA ALA A 8 1.25 11.83 4.16
C ALA A 8 1.48 11.31 2.73
N GLY A 9 2.73 11.35 2.23
CA GLY A 9 3.10 10.99 0.87
C GLY A 9 2.46 9.68 0.35
N PRO A 10 2.54 8.55 1.08
CA PRO A 10 1.90 7.30 0.66
C PRO A 10 0.39 7.44 0.43
N PHE A 11 -0.33 8.19 1.27
CA PHE A 11 -1.76 8.42 1.10
C PHE A 11 -2.07 9.29 -0.12
N LEU A 12 -1.25 10.32 -0.39
CA LEU A 12 -1.41 11.17 -1.56
C LEU A 12 -1.34 10.34 -2.85
N TYR A 13 -0.30 9.52 -3.02
CA TYR A 13 -0.13 8.71 -4.22
C TYR A 13 -1.17 7.59 -4.32
N TYR A 14 -1.64 7.06 -3.19
CA TYR A 14 -2.76 6.12 -3.18
C TYR A 14 -4.08 6.77 -3.66
N LEU A 15 -4.41 7.97 -3.18
CA LEU A 15 -5.59 8.71 -3.64
C LEU A 15 -5.50 9.07 -5.13
N GLN A 16 -4.31 9.46 -5.60
CA GLN A 16 -4.06 9.66 -7.02
C GLN A 16 -4.29 8.38 -7.83
N TYR A 17 -3.77 7.23 -7.36
CA TYR A 17 -4.02 5.93 -7.99
C TYR A 17 -5.52 5.64 -8.12
N LEU A 18 -6.30 5.80 -7.05
CA LEU A 18 -7.76 5.59 -7.09
C LEU A 18 -8.45 6.54 -8.06
N THR A 19 -8.06 7.82 -8.03
CA THR A 19 -8.65 8.86 -8.88
C THR A 19 -8.42 8.54 -10.35
N TYR A 20 -7.17 8.26 -10.72
CA TYR A 20 -6.82 7.95 -12.10
C TYR A 20 -7.40 6.61 -12.57
N ARG A 21 -7.55 5.62 -11.68
CA ARG A 21 -8.30 4.39 -11.99
C ARG A 21 -9.75 4.69 -12.36
N THR A 22 -10.44 5.50 -11.56
CA THR A 22 -11.83 5.89 -11.83
C THR A 22 -11.98 6.70 -13.12
N LEU A 23 -11.00 7.55 -13.44
CA LEU A 23 -10.99 8.36 -14.66
C LEU A 23 -10.53 7.58 -15.91
N GLY A 24 -10.02 6.35 -15.78
CA GLY A 24 -9.44 5.58 -16.89
C GLY A 24 -8.07 6.08 -17.36
N GLU A 25 -7.41 6.95 -16.58
CA GLU A 25 -6.13 7.59 -16.90
C GLU A 25 -4.96 6.65 -16.58
N ARG A 26 -4.81 5.60 -17.39
CA ARG A 26 -3.91 4.45 -17.13
C ARG A 26 -2.46 4.85 -16.84
N ASP A 27 -1.88 5.75 -17.62
CA ASP A 27 -0.47 6.14 -17.44
C ASP A 27 -0.24 6.86 -16.11
N LYS A 28 -1.17 7.73 -15.71
CA LYS A 28 -1.11 8.46 -14.44
C LYS A 28 -1.36 7.52 -13.26
N GLN A 29 -2.27 6.57 -13.41
CA GLN A 29 -2.51 5.50 -12.44
C GLN A 29 -1.22 4.69 -12.20
N LEU A 30 -0.56 4.24 -13.28
CA LEU A 30 0.69 3.47 -13.20
C LEU A 30 1.85 4.29 -12.62
N HIS A 31 1.90 5.58 -12.93
CA HIS A 31 2.86 6.50 -12.32
C HIS A 31 2.66 6.60 -10.81
N ALA A 32 1.43 6.87 -10.35
CA ALA A 32 1.10 6.96 -8.93
C ALA A 32 1.44 5.65 -8.19
N LEU A 33 1.12 4.50 -8.79
CA LEU A 33 1.47 3.19 -8.24
C LEU A 33 2.99 2.98 -8.16
N ARG A 34 3.76 3.44 -9.15
CA ARG A 34 5.24 3.34 -9.16
C ARG A 34 5.85 4.17 -8.03
N VAL A 35 5.37 5.38 -7.82
CA VAL A 35 5.84 6.24 -6.72
C VAL A 35 5.44 5.65 -5.37
N LEU A 36 4.23 5.11 -5.23
CA LEU A 36 3.84 4.41 -4.01
C LEU A 36 4.77 3.21 -3.72
N LYS A 37 5.18 2.46 -4.75
CA LYS A 37 6.16 1.36 -4.63
C LYS A 37 7.56 1.83 -4.26
N SER A 38 7.97 3.07 -4.54
CA SER A 38 9.33 3.51 -4.16
C SER A 38 9.47 3.68 -2.64
N TYR A 39 8.38 3.97 -1.91
CA TYR A 39 8.38 4.03 -0.44
C TYR A 39 8.75 2.72 0.24
N ILE A 40 8.63 1.58 -0.46
CA ILE A 40 9.02 0.28 0.05
C ILE A 40 10.39 -0.19 -0.44
N PHE A 41 11.01 0.51 -1.38
CA PHE A 41 12.28 0.10 -2.01
C PHE A 41 13.52 0.70 -1.35
N ASP A 42 13.38 1.80 -0.59
CA ASP A 42 14.47 2.44 0.14
C ASP A 42 14.75 1.77 1.51
N ILE A 43 14.83 0.44 1.50
CA ILE A 43 15.02 -0.42 2.67
C ILE A 43 16.42 -0.22 3.28
N ARG A 44 17.39 0.30 2.52
CA ARG A 44 18.77 0.43 2.96
C ARG A 44 19.04 1.63 3.88
N ASN A 45 18.17 2.64 3.89
CA ASN A 45 18.42 3.87 4.67
C ASN A 45 17.57 4.02 5.93
N HIS A 46 16.62 3.11 6.21
CA HIS A 46 15.81 3.06 7.46
C HIS A 46 15.19 4.41 7.90
N THR A 47 15.05 5.39 7.01
CA THR A 47 14.79 6.77 7.40
C THR A 47 13.32 7.05 7.71
N ASN A 48 12.38 6.21 7.28
CA ASN A 48 10.96 6.36 7.67
C ASN A 48 10.15 5.04 7.69
N LEU A 49 10.18 4.36 8.85
CA LEU A 49 9.42 3.14 9.09
C LEU A 49 7.90 3.33 8.93
N TYR A 50 7.37 4.51 9.28
CA TYR A 50 5.93 4.80 9.23
C TYR A 50 5.39 4.92 7.81
N HIS A 51 6.13 5.57 6.91
CA HIS A 51 5.77 5.60 5.48
C HIS A 51 5.80 4.22 4.87
N THR A 52 6.79 3.42 5.27
CA THR A 52 6.95 2.08 4.74
C THR A 52 5.78 1.17 5.14
N GLU A 53 5.39 1.16 6.42
CA GLU A 53 4.22 0.39 6.90
C GLU A 53 2.94 0.81 6.16
N THR A 54 2.71 2.11 6.08
CA THR A 54 1.54 2.69 5.39
C THR A 54 1.53 2.31 3.92
N ALA A 55 2.64 2.48 3.22
CA ALA A 55 2.75 2.18 1.79
C ALA A 55 2.50 0.70 1.50
N VAL A 56 3.02 -0.22 2.31
CA VAL A 56 2.76 -1.66 2.14
C VAL A 56 1.27 -1.99 2.26
N ASN A 57 0.57 -1.43 3.26
CA ASN A 57 -0.88 -1.62 3.39
C ASN A 57 -1.65 -1.08 2.17
N LEU A 58 -1.29 0.12 1.71
CA LEU A 58 -1.96 0.75 0.57
C LEU A 58 -1.69 -0.01 -0.74
N LEU A 59 -0.49 -0.58 -0.92
CA LEU A 59 -0.16 -1.43 -2.06
C LEU A 59 -0.99 -2.72 -2.08
N GLY A 60 -1.22 -3.36 -0.92
CA GLY A 60 -2.11 -4.51 -0.83
C GLY A 60 -3.53 -4.17 -1.30
N HIS A 61 -4.03 -3.00 -0.92
CA HIS A 61 -5.36 -2.56 -1.34
C HIS A 61 -5.41 -2.19 -2.83
N CYS A 62 -4.33 -1.63 -3.40
CA CYS A 62 -4.23 -1.45 -4.84
C CYS A 62 -4.34 -2.79 -5.59
N CYS A 63 -3.67 -3.84 -5.11
CA CYS A 63 -3.78 -5.18 -5.69
C CYS A 63 -5.22 -5.72 -5.60
N GLU A 64 -5.92 -5.57 -4.47
CA GLU A 64 -7.35 -5.93 -4.36
C GLU A 64 -8.22 -5.20 -5.40
N LYS A 65 -7.93 -3.92 -5.68
CA LYS A 65 -8.67 -3.14 -6.70
C LYS A 65 -8.41 -3.58 -8.14
N GLU A 66 -7.30 -4.27 -8.38
CA GLU A 66 -6.96 -4.88 -9.67
C GLU A 66 -7.30 -6.37 -9.71
N GLU A 67 -7.97 -6.90 -8.67
CA GLU A 67 -8.30 -8.34 -8.51
C GLU A 67 -7.06 -9.25 -8.46
N ASP A 68 -5.88 -8.67 -8.19
CA ASP A 68 -4.62 -9.38 -7.95
C ASP A 68 -4.56 -9.83 -6.47
N TYR A 69 -5.29 -10.88 -6.15
CA TYR A 69 -5.41 -11.35 -4.77
C TYR A 69 -4.11 -11.96 -4.21
N GLU A 70 -3.29 -12.59 -5.06
CA GLU A 70 -1.97 -13.10 -4.66
C GLU A 70 -1.01 -11.95 -4.32
N GLY A 71 -0.98 -10.89 -5.14
CA GLY A 71 -0.21 -9.68 -4.86
C GLY A 71 -0.71 -8.94 -3.62
N ALA A 72 -2.03 -8.90 -3.41
CA ALA A 72 -2.63 -8.31 -2.21
C ALA A 72 -2.16 -9.05 -0.94
N LEU A 73 -2.25 -10.38 -0.95
CA LEU A 73 -1.80 -11.23 0.16
C LEU A 73 -0.32 -11.00 0.47
N HIS A 74 0.54 -10.99 -0.56
CA HIS A 74 1.97 -10.74 -0.40
C HIS A 74 2.26 -9.43 0.35
N TYR A 75 1.59 -8.34 -0.03
CA TYR A 75 1.79 -7.04 0.62
C TYR A 75 1.24 -7.03 2.05
N TYR A 76 0.06 -7.59 2.32
CA TYR A 76 -0.46 -7.62 3.69
C TYR A 76 0.39 -8.47 4.63
N GLU A 77 0.92 -9.61 4.17
CA GLU A 77 1.89 -10.38 4.94
C GLU A 77 3.20 -9.61 5.18
N LEU A 78 3.67 -8.85 4.20
CA LEU A 78 4.84 -7.98 4.37
C LEU A 78 4.60 -6.90 5.43
N SER A 79 3.36 -6.39 5.53
CA SER A 79 2.96 -5.44 6.57
C SER A 79 2.98 -6.09 7.96
N LEU A 80 2.41 -7.29 8.07
CA LEU A 80 2.38 -8.04 9.33
C LEU A 80 3.78 -8.40 9.82
N ARG A 81 4.69 -8.84 8.94
CA ARG A 81 6.10 -9.10 9.32
C ARG A 81 6.83 -7.88 9.89
N ARG A 82 6.37 -6.67 9.58
CA ARG A 82 6.95 -5.42 10.11
C ARG A 82 6.27 -4.96 11.39
N ARG A 83 4.99 -5.29 11.55
CA ARG A 83 4.20 -5.01 12.74
C ARG A 83 3.13 -6.07 12.91
N ASP A 84 3.43 -7.06 13.73
CA ASP A 84 2.54 -8.21 13.96
C ASP A 84 1.13 -7.80 14.41
N ALA A 85 0.99 -6.63 15.06
CA ALA A 85 -0.26 -6.06 15.52
C ALA A 85 -0.93 -5.05 14.55
N ASN A 86 -0.60 -5.08 13.24
CA ASN A 86 -1.30 -4.25 12.25
C ASN A 86 -2.73 -4.78 12.01
N ASN A 87 -3.68 -4.23 12.76
CA ASN A 87 -5.09 -4.64 12.71
C ASN A 87 -5.71 -4.52 11.31
N ALA A 88 -5.30 -3.52 10.51
CA ALA A 88 -5.78 -3.37 9.14
C ALA A 88 -5.29 -4.54 8.27
N ALA A 89 -3.99 -4.84 8.28
CA ALA A 89 -3.43 -5.94 7.51
C ALA A 89 -4.04 -7.30 7.91
N ASN A 90 -4.24 -7.55 9.21
CA ASN A 90 -4.85 -8.78 9.71
C ASN A 90 -6.28 -9.00 9.19
N TRP A 91 -7.09 -7.93 9.09
CA TRP A 91 -8.42 -8.02 8.49
C TRP A 91 -8.34 -8.38 7.00
N HIS A 92 -7.47 -7.68 6.27
CA HIS A 92 -7.34 -7.86 4.82
C HIS A 92 -6.80 -9.24 4.44
N VAL A 93 -5.82 -9.81 5.16
CA VAL A 93 -5.34 -11.19 4.92
C VAL A 93 -6.48 -12.19 5.00
N ARG A 94 -7.32 -12.10 6.05
CA ARG A 94 -8.47 -13.01 6.21
C ARG A 94 -9.50 -12.83 5.10
N HIS A 95 -9.70 -11.61 4.62
CA HIS A 95 -10.62 -11.32 3.52
C HIS A 95 -10.09 -11.90 2.21
N VAL A 96 -8.85 -11.58 1.84
CA VAL A 96 -8.20 -12.04 0.60
C VAL A 96 -8.12 -13.57 0.54
N LEU A 97 -7.78 -14.24 1.65
CA LEU A 97 -7.77 -15.71 1.70
C LEU A 97 -9.15 -16.34 1.43
N ARG A 98 -10.25 -15.66 1.76
CA ARG A 98 -11.60 -16.15 1.40
C ARG A 98 -11.90 -16.00 -0.08
N LEU A 99 -11.38 -14.95 -0.73
CA LEU A 99 -11.54 -14.72 -2.16
C LEU A 99 -10.71 -15.71 -3.00
N ILE A 100 -9.54 -16.13 -2.49
CA ILE A 100 -8.68 -17.12 -3.16
C ILE A 100 -9.26 -18.54 -3.04
N ASN A 101 -9.84 -18.89 -1.88
CA ASN A 101 -10.26 -20.27 -1.57
C ASN A 101 -11.77 -20.55 -1.79
N GLY A 102 -12.55 -19.54 -2.19
CA GLY A 102 -13.99 -19.64 -2.46
C GLY A 102 -14.26 -19.77 -3.95
#